data_AF-A0A2X2V933-F1
#
_entry.id   AF-A0A2X2V933-F1
#
_cell.length_a   1.000
_cell.length_b   1.000
_cell.length_c   1.000
_cell.angle_alpha   90.00
_cell.angle_beta   90.00
_cell.angle_gamma   90.00
#
_symmetry.space_group_name_H-M   'P 1'
#
loop_
_entity.id
_entity.type
_entity.pdbx_description
1 polymer ?
#
loop_
_entity_poly.entity_id
_entity_poly.type
_entity_poly.pdbx_seq_one_letter_code
_entity_poly.pdbx_strand_id
1 'polypeptide(L)'
;MDAFTLQYYEGFPMDQVAWGEIKSDQQWKVLSKLKNGYQDSLFTSGEVARNVAKPLVKYIDKALVTDRSSAPKITVLVGHDSNIASLLTALDFKPYQLHDQYERTPIGGKIVFQRWHDSKGNRDLMKIEYVYQSSQQLRNADVLTLKSPAQRVTLELAGCPIDANGFCPLDKFDNVLNSAAK
;
A
#
# COMPACT_ATOMS: atom_id res chain seq x y z
N MET A 1 -7.68 11.99 15.72
CA MET A 1 -7.87 11.92 14.26
C MET A 1 -8.30 10.52 13.83
N ASP A 2 -7.53 9.49 14.17
CA ASP A 2 -7.85 8.10 13.81
C ASP A 2 -9.29 7.69 14.19
N ALA A 3 -9.72 8.01 15.42
CA ALA A 3 -11.09 7.79 15.87
C ALA A 3 -12.15 8.47 14.98
N PHE A 4 -11.91 9.68 14.49
CA PHE A 4 -12.87 10.39 13.62
C PHE A 4 -12.94 9.75 12.24
N THR A 5 -11.79 9.35 11.69
CA THR A 5 -11.72 8.59 10.44
C THR A 5 -12.52 7.30 10.54
N LEU A 6 -12.37 6.55 11.63
CA LEU A 6 -13.10 5.30 11.84
C LEU A 6 -14.60 5.51 12.05
N GLN A 7 -15.02 6.53 12.81
CA GLN A 7 -16.44 6.90 12.91
C GLN A 7 -17.05 7.18 11.53
N TYR A 8 -16.31 7.89 10.67
CA TYR A 8 -16.77 8.20 9.31
C TYR A 8 -16.94 6.93 8.48
N TYR A 9 -16.00 5.99 8.52
CA TYR A 9 -16.09 4.75 7.76
C TYR A 9 -17.14 3.78 8.30
N GLU A 10 -17.34 3.74 9.61
CA GLU A 10 -18.37 2.91 10.25
C GLU A 10 -19.80 3.42 9.91
N GLY A 11 -19.92 4.53 9.20
CA GLY A 11 -21.22 5.04 8.75
C GLY A 11 -22.00 5.75 9.85
N PHE A 12 -21.33 6.22 10.92
CA PHE A 12 -21.98 7.02 11.96
C PHE A 12 -22.71 8.22 11.32
N PRO A 13 -23.89 8.60 11.83
CA PRO A 13 -24.52 9.87 11.48
C PRO A 13 -23.53 11.03 11.55
N MET A 14 -23.59 11.98 10.61
CA MET A 14 -22.56 13.02 10.48
C MET A 14 -22.44 13.90 11.73
N ASP A 15 -23.50 14.07 12.50
CA ASP A 15 -23.52 14.74 13.80
C ASP A 15 -22.81 13.95 14.92
N GLN A 16 -22.55 12.66 14.72
CA GLN A 16 -21.76 11.82 15.63
C GLN A 16 -20.31 11.64 15.18
N VAL A 17 -20.01 11.85 13.89
CA VAL A 17 -18.63 11.87 13.39
C VAL A 17 -17.97 13.16 13.85
N ALA A 18 -17.01 13.06 14.80
CA ALA A 18 -16.37 14.22 15.43
C ALA A 18 -17.39 15.27 15.91
N TRP A 19 -18.53 14.82 16.44
CA TRP A 19 -19.63 15.68 16.90
C TRP A 19 -20.18 16.66 15.84
N GLY A 20 -20.02 16.35 14.55
CA GLY A 20 -20.47 17.22 13.45
C GLY A 20 -19.55 18.41 13.15
N GLU A 21 -18.37 18.48 13.75
CA GLU A 21 -17.46 19.63 13.59
C GLU A 21 -16.60 19.59 12.31
N ILE A 22 -16.45 18.41 11.71
CA ILE A 22 -15.75 18.27 10.42
C ILE A 22 -16.77 18.38 9.29
N LYS A 23 -16.82 19.56 8.65
CA LYS A 23 -17.88 19.94 7.69
C LYS A 23 -17.42 20.01 6.25
N SER A 24 -16.12 19.86 5.99
CA SER A 24 -15.54 19.98 4.66
C SER A 24 -14.39 18.99 4.41
N ASP A 25 -14.22 18.62 3.14
CA ASP A 25 -13.09 17.82 2.65
C ASP A 25 -11.73 18.47 3.00
N GLN A 26 -11.65 19.81 2.95
CA GLN A 26 -10.42 20.52 3.31
C GLN A 26 -10.06 20.34 4.79
N GLN A 27 -11.05 20.35 5.70
CA GLN A 27 -10.78 20.04 7.12
C GLN A 27 -10.30 18.61 7.29
N TRP A 28 -10.90 17.64 6.60
CA TRP A 28 -10.44 16.25 6.59
C TRP A 28 -8.98 16.15 6.13
N LYS A 29 -8.61 16.81 5.03
CA LYS A 29 -7.24 16.83 4.50
C LYS A 29 -6.25 17.41 5.51
N VAL A 30 -6.57 18.54 6.14
CA VAL A 30 -5.69 19.18 7.12
C VAL A 30 -5.53 18.31 8.36
N LEU A 31 -6.63 17.81 8.93
CA LEU A 31 -6.59 16.98 10.14
C LEU A 31 -5.90 15.64 9.90
N SER A 32 -6.09 15.03 8.72
CA SER A 32 -5.45 13.75 8.37
C SER A 32 -3.93 13.85 8.30
N LYS A 33 -3.35 15.04 8.12
CA LYS A 33 -1.90 15.25 8.24
C LYS A 33 -1.36 14.86 9.61
N LEU A 34 -2.14 14.99 10.68
CA LEU A 34 -1.72 14.56 12.03
C LEU A 34 -1.56 13.04 12.10
N LYS A 35 -2.54 12.30 11.57
CA LYS A 35 -2.50 10.82 11.51
C LYS A 35 -1.34 10.36 10.62
N ASN A 36 -1.25 10.90 9.41
CA ASN A 36 -0.24 10.52 8.45
C ASN A 36 1.16 10.89 8.95
N GLY A 37 1.33 12.09 9.52
CA GLY A 37 2.60 12.54 10.10
C GLY A 37 3.04 11.73 11.32
N TYR A 38 2.10 11.24 12.13
CA TYR A 38 2.40 10.30 13.23
C TYR A 38 2.98 8.98 12.69
N GLN A 39 2.35 8.39 11.68
CA GLN A 39 2.84 7.17 11.05
C GLN A 39 4.21 7.38 10.38
N ASP A 40 4.37 8.51 9.66
CA ASP A 40 5.63 8.87 9.00
C ASP A 40 6.76 8.98 10.05
N SER A 41 6.51 9.66 11.15
CA SER A 41 7.51 9.86 12.21
C SER A 41 7.98 8.55 12.86
N LEU A 42 7.08 7.58 13.03
CA LEU A 42 7.39 6.33 13.73
C LEU A 42 7.93 5.22 12.82
N PHE A 43 7.53 5.18 11.54
CA PHE A 43 7.75 4.01 10.70
C PHE A 43 8.41 4.31 9.35
N THR A 44 8.59 5.57 8.96
CA THR A 44 9.12 5.91 7.63
C THR A 44 10.51 6.57 7.65
N SER A 45 11.21 6.54 8.78
CA SER A 45 12.66 6.83 8.78
C SER A 45 13.43 5.60 8.29
N GLY A 46 14.46 5.81 7.45
CA GLY A 46 15.14 4.70 6.76
C GLY A 46 15.74 3.66 7.71
N GLU A 47 16.33 4.08 8.83
CA GLU A 47 16.93 3.16 9.82
C GLU A 47 15.87 2.37 10.59
N VAL A 48 14.82 3.04 11.06
CA VAL A 48 13.72 2.37 11.80
C VAL A 48 13.02 1.41 10.86
N ALA A 49 12.61 1.87 9.68
CA ALA A 49 11.89 1.07 8.68
C ALA A 49 12.65 -0.21 8.32
N ARG A 50 13.95 -0.11 8.00
CA ARG A 50 14.78 -1.28 7.67
C ARG A 50 14.82 -2.31 8.81
N ASN A 51 14.90 -1.85 10.06
CA ASN A 51 14.92 -2.75 11.20
C ASN A 51 13.54 -3.38 11.47
N VAL A 52 12.49 -2.57 11.58
CA VAL A 52 11.16 -3.06 11.98
C VAL A 52 10.46 -3.87 10.87
N ALA A 53 10.73 -3.57 9.60
CA ALA A 53 10.18 -4.32 8.47
C ALA A 53 10.97 -5.58 8.13
N LYS A 54 12.14 -5.81 8.75
CA LYS A 54 13.06 -6.91 8.40
C LYS A 54 12.37 -8.29 8.29
N PRO A 55 11.50 -8.71 9.24
CA PRO A 55 10.82 -10.01 9.13
C PRO A 55 9.91 -10.09 7.89
N LEU A 56 9.19 -9.01 7.58
CA LEU A 56 8.27 -8.96 6.44
C LEU A 56 9.02 -8.88 5.11
N VAL A 57 10.09 -8.08 5.03
CA VAL A 57 10.99 -8.04 3.87
C VAL A 57 11.56 -9.42 3.59
N LYS A 58 12.07 -10.10 4.62
CA LYS A 58 12.61 -11.46 4.48
C LYS A 58 11.56 -12.48 4.02
N TYR A 59 10.32 -12.36 4.51
CA TYR A 59 9.22 -13.22 4.06
C TYR A 59 8.90 -12.98 2.57
N ILE A 60 8.82 -11.72 2.15
CA ILE A 60 8.51 -11.35 0.77
C ILE A 60 9.65 -11.77 -0.16
N ASP A 61 10.91 -11.54 0.22
CA ASP A 61 12.08 -12.04 -0.50
C ASP A 61 12.02 -13.57 -0.68
N LYS A 62 11.70 -14.30 0.41
CA LYS A 62 11.54 -15.75 0.34
C LYS A 62 10.46 -16.17 -0.65
N ALA A 63 9.25 -15.63 -0.49
CA ALA A 63 8.10 -16.03 -1.29
C ALA A 63 8.22 -15.60 -2.77
N LEU A 64 8.81 -14.43 -3.02
CA LEU A 64 8.83 -13.82 -4.35
C LEU A 64 10.16 -13.98 -5.07
N VAL A 65 11.27 -14.33 -4.42
CA VAL A 65 12.61 -14.42 -5.02
C VAL A 65 13.24 -15.78 -4.76
N THR A 66 13.64 -16.09 -3.53
CA THR A 66 14.52 -17.26 -3.25
C THR A 66 13.80 -18.60 -3.32
N ASP A 67 12.56 -18.70 -2.84
CA ASP A 67 11.72 -19.92 -2.90
C ASP A 67 10.55 -19.77 -3.89
N ARG A 68 10.68 -18.87 -4.86
CA ARG A 68 9.64 -18.53 -5.86
C ARG A 68 9.04 -19.75 -6.57
N SER A 69 9.82 -20.81 -6.79
CA SER A 69 9.40 -22.02 -7.51
C SER A 69 8.49 -22.94 -6.69
N SER A 70 8.62 -22.90 -5.36
CA SER A 70 7.80 -23.69 -4.42
C SER A 70 6.72 -22.86 -3.73
N ALA A 71 6.75 -21.53 -3.88
CA ALA A 71 5.76 -20.62 -3.33
C ALA A 71 4.35 -20.86 -3.92
N PRO A 72 3.28 -20.71 -3.10
CA PRO A 72 1.91 -20.70 -3.61
C PRO A 72 1.70 -19.61 -4.67
N LYS A 73 0.81 -19.88 -5.64
CA LYS A 73 0.47 -18.90 -6.69
C LYS A 73 -0.10 -17.60 -6.12
N ILE A 74 -0.81 -17.68 -4.99
CA ILE A 74 -1.44 -16.55 -4.31
C ILE A 74 -1.13 -16.68 -2.82
N THR A 75 -0.61 -15.60 -2.24
CA THR A 75 -0.35 -15.46 -0.81
C THR A 75 -1.07 -14.22 -0.30
N VAL A 76 -1.74 -14.33 0.86
CA VAL A 76 -2.38 -13.20 1.53
C VAL A 76 -1.74 -13.04 2.90
N LEU A 77 -1.11 -11.90 3.13
CA LEU A 77 -0.59 -11.49 4.43
C LEU A 77 -1.48 -10.37 4.97
N VAL A 78 -2.04 -10.59 6.16
CA VAL A 78 -2.86 -9.60 6.86
C VAL A 78 -2.05 -9.07 8.02
N GLY A 79 -1.77 -7.77 7.99
CA GLY A 79 -0.99 -7.08 9.00
C GLY A 79 -1.56 -5.71 9.30
N HIS A 80 -0.69 -4.80 9.72
CA HIS A 80 -1.03 -3.46 10.15
C HIS A 80 -0.54 -2.40 9.17
N ASP A 81 -1.07 -1.20 9.33
CA ASP A 81 -0.65 0.01 8.62
C ASP A 81 0.85 0.30 8.79
N SER A 82 1.38 0.08 10.00
CA SER A 82 2.81 0.18 10.33
C SER A 82 3.66 -0.82 9.54
N ASN A 83 3.15 -2.01 9.23
CA ASN A 83 3.85 -2.97 8.37
C ASN A 83 3.95 -2.44 6.94
N ILE A 84 2.87 -1.85 6.40
CA ILE A 84 2.90 -1.26 5.05
C ILE A 84 3.85 -0.06 5.02
N ALA A 85 3.72 0.87 5.97
CA ALA A 85 4.53 2.09 6.01
C ALA A 85 6.04 1.79 6.08
N SER A 86 6.42 0.89 6.99
CA SER A 86 7.81 0.48 7.15
C SER A 86 8.31 -0.38 5.98
N LEU A 87 7.47 -1.28 5.43
CA LEU A 87 7.83 -2.08 4.25
C LEU A 87 8.13 -1.19 3.03
N LEU A 88 7.23 -0.25 2.72
CA LEU A 88 7.39 0.62 1.55
C LEU A 88 8.64 1.51 1.69
N THR A 89 8.95 1.96 2.90
CA THR A 89 10.18 2.71 3.17
C THR A 89 11.43 1.82 3.07
N ALA A 90 11.40 0.62 3.67
CA ALA A 90 12.53 -0.31 3.67
C ALA A 90 12.91 -0.79 2.27
N LEU A 91 11.94 -0.85 1.35
CA LEU A 91 12.14 -1.21 -0.05
C LEU A 91 12.37 -0.01 -0.97
N ASP A 92 12.46 1.21 -0.42
CA ASP A 92 12.73 2.44 -1.17
C ASP A 92 11.72 2.69 -2.32
N PHE A 93 10.44 2.60 -1.99
CA PHE A 93 9.38 3.01 -2.93
C PHE A 93 9.42 4.52 -3.15
N LYS A 94 9.19 4.92 -4.41
CA LYS A 94 8.98 6.33 -4.74
C LYS A 94 7.72 6.86 -4.04
N PRO A 95 7.66 8.18 -3.75
CA PRO A 95 6.47 8.79 -3.19
C PRO A 95 5.24 8.52 -4.06
N TYR A 96 4.13 8.20 -3.42
CA TYR A 96 2.84 7.95 -4.06
C TYR A 96 1.75 8.79 -3.39
N GLN A 97 0.65 8.98 -4.12
CA GLN A 97 -0.56 9.61 -3.62
C GLN A 97 -1.75 8.73 -3.99
N LEU A 98 -2.61 8.46 -3.00
CA LEU A 98 -3.85 7.72 -3.19
C LEU A 98 -4.96 8.73 -3.47
N HIS A 99 -5.69 8.51 -4.56
CA HIS A 99 -6.84 9.33 -4.89
C HIS A 99 -8.05 8.88 -4.06
N ASP A 100 -8.98 9.81 -3.81
CA ASP A 100 -10.22 9.56 -3.08
C ASP A 100 -10.02 8.97 -1.66
N GLN A 101 -8.86 9.26 -1.07
CA GLN A 101 -8.48 8.74 0.23
C GLN A 101 -7.59 9.73 1.00
N TYR A 102 -7.84 9.87 2.29
CA TYR A 102 -7.10 10.77 3.19
C TYR A 102 -5.92 10.10 3.89
N GLU A 103 -5.99 8.78 4.06
CA GLU A 103 -4.96 7.98 4.70
C GLU A 103 -3.87 7.55 3.71
N ARG A 104 -2.60 7.58 4.12
CA ARG A 104 -1.51 7.02 3.30
C ARG A 104 -1.58 5.50 3.18
N THR A 105 -2.00 4.86 4.27
CA THR A 105 -2.23 3.41 4.35
C THR A 105 -3.69 3.16 4.70
N PRO A 106 -4.60 3.08 3.72
CA PRO A 106 -6.03 3.06 3.97
C PRO A 106 -6.48 1.79 4.69
N ILE A 107 -7.54 1.88 5.48
CA ILE A 107 -8.19 0.70 6.04
C ILE A 107 -8.58 -0.29 4.92
N GLY A 108 -8.26 -1.57 5.13
CA GLY A 108 -8.50 -2.63 4.16
C GLY A 108 -7.65 -2.55 2.87
N GLY A 109 -6.77 -1.55 2.74
CA GLY A 109 -5.88 -1.39 1.61
C GLY A 109 -4.82 -2.49 1.52
N LYS A 110 -4.39 -2.82 0.30
CA LYS A 110 -3.45 -3.93 0.02
C LYS A 110 -2.36 -3.47 -0.94
N ILE A 111 -1.11 -3.83 -0.64
CA ILE A 111 -0.01 -3.78 -1.60
C ILE A 111 0.03 -5.13 -2.31
N VAL A 112 -0.19 -5.12 -3.63
CA VAL A 112 -0.30 -6.33 -4.45
C VAL A 112 0.90 -6.43 -5.37
N PHE A 113 1.86 -7.29 -5.02
CA PHE A 113 2.97 -7.68 -5.88
C PHE A 113 2.50 -8.71 -6.90
N GLN A 114 2.78 -8.48 -8.18
CA GLN A 114 2.28 -9.31 -9.28
C GLN A 114 3.44 -9.68 -10.20
N ARG A 115 3.75 -10.97 -10.27
CA ARG A 115 4.68 -11.50 -11.27
C ARG A 115 3.91 -11.82 -12.55
N TRP A 116 4.36 -11.25 -13.65
CA TRP A 116 3.80 -11.45 -14.99
C TRP A 116 4.85 -12.08 -15.91
N HIS A 117 4.41 -12.91 -16.85
CA HIS A 117 5.26 -13.43 -17.92
C HIS A 117 4.80 -12.83 -19.25
N ASP A 118 5.66 -12.03 -19.88
CA ASP A 118 5.45 -11.47 -21.21
C ASP A 118 5.92 -12.49 -22.26
N SER A 119 4.96 -13.20 -22.86
CA SER A 119 5.25 -14.25 -23.84
C SER A 119 5.83 -13.72 -25.16
N LYS A 120 5.60 -12.45 -25.51
CA LYS A 120 6.15 -11.84 -26.72
C LYS A 120 7.65 -11.57 -26.56
N GLY A 121 8.03 -11.05 -25.39
CA GLY A 121 9.43 -10.77 -25.03
C GLY A 121 10.15 -11.93 -24.36
N ASN A 122 9.45 -13.03 -24.05
CA ASN A 122 9.92 -14.15 -23.22
C ASN A 122 10.66 -13.68 -21.96
N ARG A 123 10.01 -12.80 -21.19
CA ARG A 123 10.59 -12.16 -20.01
C ARG A 123 9.60 -12.06 -18.87
N ASP A 124 10.10 -12.13 -17.65
CA ASP A 124 9.28 -11.93 -16.48
C ASP A 124 9.33 -10.47 -15.99
N LEU A 125 8.20 -10.01 -15.50
CA LEU A 125 7.98 -8.64 -15.07
C LEU A 125 7.32 -8.61 -13.68
N MET A 126 7.55 -7.53 -12.96
CA MET A 126 6.87 -7.22 -11.71
C MET A 126 5.97 -6.00 -11.90
N LYS A 127 4.74 -6.07 -11.38
CA LYS A 127 3.85 -4.92 -11.22
C LYS A 127 3.38 -4.86 -9.78
N ILE A 128 3.42 -3.67 -9.19
CA ILE A 128 3.03 -3.46 -7.80
C ILE A 128 1.91 -2.42 -7.79
N GLU A 129 0.79 -2.75 -7.17
CA GLU A 129 -0.35 -1.84 -7.07
C GLU A 129 -0.82 -1.72 -5.62
N TYR A 130 -1.16 -0.51 -5.21
CA TYR A 130 -1.99 -0.28 -4.04
C TYR A 130 -3.46 -0.42 -4.45
N VAL A 131 -4.15 -1.44 -3.95
CA VAL A 131 -5.59 -1.67 -4.16
C VAL A 131 -6.36 -1.39 -2.87
N TYR A 132 -7.32 -0.48 -2.91
CA TYR A 132 -8.02 0.02 -1.71
C TYR A 132 -9.41 0.55 -2.05
N GLN A 133 -10.25 0.73 -1.02
CA GLN A 133 -11.52 1.45 -1.15
C GLN A 133 -11.31 2.94 -0.92
N SER A 134 -12.03 3.78 -1.66
CA SER A 134 -12.11 5.22 -1.37
C SER A 134 -12.81 5.45 -0.03
N SER A 135 -12.64 6.65 0.54
CA SER A 135 -13.33 7.03 1.79
C SER A 135 -14.86 6.91 1.66
N GLN A 136 -15.42 7.19 0.47
CA GLN A 136 -16.85 7.02 0.20
C GLN A 136 -17.25 5.55 0.05
N GLN A 137 -16.46 4.74 -0.67
CA GLN A 137 -16.73 3.30 -0.82
C GLN A 137 -16.75 2.58 0.53
N LEU A 138 -15.89 3.00 1.46
CA LEU A 138 -15.90 2.50 2.84
C LEU A 138 -17.18 2.90 3.57
N ARG A 139 -17.47 4.20 3.63
CA ARG A 139 -18.63 4.72 4.36
C ARG A 139 -19.97 4.19 3.84
N ASN A 140 -20.10 4.05 2.53
CA ASN A 140 -21.33 3.62 1.89
C ASN A 140 -21.47 2.08 1.83
N ALA A 141 -20.42 1.35 2.21
CA ALA A 141 -20.33 -0.11 2.02
C ALA A 141 -20.62 -0.54 0.57
N ASP A 142 -20.06 0.20 -0.40
CA ASP A 142 -20.30 -0.04 -1.83
C ASP A 142 -19.88 -1.46 -2.23
N VAL A 143 -20.74 -2.17 -2.97
CA VAL A 143 -20.42 -3.49 -3.52
C VAL A 143 -19.37 -3.35 -4.63
N LEU A 144 -18.19 -3.94 -4.41
CA LEU A 144 -17.09 -3.87 -5.36
C LEU A 144 -17.20 -4.98 -6.41
N THR A 145 -17.11 -4.60 -7.68
CA THR A 145 -17.13 -5.51 -8.83
C THR A 145 -16.15 -5.01 -9.90
N LEU A 146 -15.93 -5.76 -10.98
CA LEU A 146 -15.12 -5.25 -12.09
C LEU A 146 -15.75 -4.00 -12.77
N LYS A 147 -17.07 -3.81 -12.65
CA LYS A 147 -17.78 -2.62 -13.18
C LYS A 147 -17.76 -1.44 -12.20
N SER A 148 -17.66 -1.72 -10.90
CA SER A 148 -17.52 -0.74 -9.83
C SER A 148 -16.30 -1.12 -8.98
N PRO A 149 -15.08 -0.87 -9.48
CA PRO A 149 -13.87 -1.45 -8.91
C PRO A 149 -13.43 -0.73 -7.64
N ALA A 150 -12.59 -1.42 -6.87
CA ALA A 150 -11.71 -0.77 -5.91
C ALA A 150 -10.78 0.24 -6.62
N GLN A 151 -10.34 1.25 -5.89
CA GLN A 151 -9.30 2.17 -6.35
C GLN A 151 -7.97 1.45 -6.52
N ARG A 152 -7.15 1.89 -7.48
CA ARG A 152 -5.85 1.29 -7.79
C ARG A 152 -4.83 2.37 -8.12
N VAL A 153 -3.67 2.31 -7.47
CA VAL A 153 -2.51 3.15 -7.79
C VAL A 153 -1.32 2.24 -8.05
N THR A 154 -0.69 2.38 -9.22
CA THR A 154 0.57 1.67 -9.49
C THR A 154 1.69 2.31 -8.69
N LEU A 155 2.47 1.48 -7.99
CA LEU A 155 3.61 1.90 -7.20
C LEU A 155 4.91 1.61 -7.94
N GLU A 156 5.96 2.36 -7.60
CA GLU A 156 7.28 2.24 -8.21
C GLU A 156 8.36 2.12 -7.14
N LEU A 157 9.27 1.16 -7.30
CA LEU A 157 10.49 1.05 -6.51
C LEU A 157 11.57 1.92 -7.16
N ALA A 158 12.35 2.68 -6.38
CA ALA A 158 13.45 3.46 -6.92
C ALA A 158 14.48 2.59 -7.68
N GLY A 159 14.74 1.38 -7.17
CA GLY A 159 15.62 0.39 -7.79
C GLY A 159 15.01 -0.47 -8.91
N CYS A 160 13.70 -0.35 -9.19
CA CYS A 160 13.00 -1.08 -10.25
C CYS A 160 12.10 -0.14 -11.05
N PRO A 161 12.68 0.68 -11.96
CA PRO A 161 11.92 1.63 -12.77
C PRO A 161 10.84 0.93 -13.61
N ILE A 162 9.65 1.52 -13.65
CA ILE A 162 8.50 0.98 -14.40
C ILE A 162 8.44 1.53 -15.82
N ASP A 163 7.88 0.73 -16.74
CA ASP A 163 7.52 1.17 -18.09
C ASP A 163 6.18 1.95 -18.12
N ALA A 164 5.75 2.36 -19.32
CA ALA A 164 4.50 3.10 -19.51
C ALA A 164 3.22 2.34 -19.06
N ASN A 165 3.31 1.03 -18.87
CA ASN A 165 2.21 0.17 -18.42
C ASN A 165 2.33 -0.22 -16.93
N GLY A 166 3.36 0.27 -16.24
CA GLY A 166 3.58 0.03 -14.82
C GLY A 166 4.33 -1.26 -14.49
N PHE A 167 5.07 -1.83 -15.45
CA PHE A 167 5.87 -3.04 -15.23
C PHE A 167 7.35 -2.70 -15.07
N CYS A 168 8.04 -3.33 -14.13
CA CYS A 168 9.49 -3.31 -14.05
C CYS A 168 10.08 -4.71 -14.31
N PRO A 169 11.31 -4.83 -14.83
CA PRO A 169 11.97 -6.12 -15.05
C PRO A 169 12.13 -6.93 -13.75
N LEU A 170 11.82 -8.22 -13.78
CA LEU A 170 11.85 -9.05 -12.56
C LEU A 170 13.24 -9.17 -11.94
N ASP A 171 14.31 -9.17 -12.75
CA ASP A 171 15.70 -9.19 -12.26
C ASP A 171 16.05 -7.94 -11.44
N LYS A 172 15.52 -6.77 -11.81
CA LYS A 172 15.68 -5.53 -11.03
C LYS A 172 14.95 -5.61 -9.70
N PHE A 173 13.73 -6.16 -9.70
CA PHE A 173 12.97 -6.41 -8.47
C PHE A 173 13.73 -7.37 -7.55
N ASP A 174 14.27 -8.46 -8.09
CA ASP A 174 15.03 -9.47 -7.33
C ASP A 174 16.26 -8.86 -6.66
N ASN A 175 16.96 -7.95 -7.36
CA ASN A 175 18.09 -7.24 -6.79
C ASN A 175 17.71 -6.31 -5.63
N VAL A 176 16.55 -5.64 -5.72
CA VAL A 176 16.05 -4.78 -4.63
C VAL A 176 15.77 -5.62 -3.38
N LEU A 177 15.02 -6.73 -3.52
CA LEU A 177 14.62 -7.57 -2.40
C LEU A 177 15.81 -8.28 -1.74
N ASN A 178 16.72 -8.86 -2.54
CA ASN A 178 17.94 -9.49 -2.02
C ASN A 178 18.85 -8.49 -1.29
N SER A 179 18.87 -7.22 -1.72
CA SER A 179 19.65 -6.18 -1.06
C SER A 179 19.01 -5.73 0.26
N ALA A 180 17.68 -5.60 0.29
CA ALA A 180 16.93 -5.21 1.48
C ALA A 180 16.84 -6.33 2.54
N ALA A 181 16.96 -7.60 2.14
CA ALA A 181 16.89 -8.74 3.06
C ALA A 181 18.18 -9.05 3.83
N LYS A 182 19.31 -8.45 3.45
CA LYS A 182 20.62 -8.57 4.14
C LYS A 182 20.57 -7.81 5.48
#